data_AF-A0A9E6DNR8-F1
#
_entry.id   AF-A0A9E6DNR8-F1
#
_cell.length_a   1.000
_cell.length_b   1.000
_cell.length_c   1.000
_cell.angle_alpha   90.00
_cell.angle_beta   90.00
_cell.angle_gamma   90.00
#
_symmetry.space_group_name_H-M   'P 1'
#
loop_
_entity.id
_entity.type
_entity.pdbx_description
1 polymer ?
#
loop_
_entity_poly.entity_id
_entity_poly.type
_entity_poly.pdbx_seq_one_letter_code
_entity_poly.pdbx_strand_id
1 'polypeptide(L)' 'INDKGRIGWQNRSGYNQRSRVETQMGRWKAVIGSKLKARNFLNQKTEVRIGTYILNKMTELGRPKFEVVA' A
#
# COMPACT_ATOMS: atom_id res chain seq x y z
N ILE A 1 0.83 -2.30 30.82
CA ILE A 1 -0.34 -1.83 30.02
C ILE A 1 -0.44 -0.29 29.97
N ASN A 2 0.12 0.45 30.94
CA ASN A 2 0.10 1.92 30.98
C ASN A 2 1.24 2.60 30.20
N ASP A 3 0.95 3.10 28.98
CA ASP A 3 1.50 4.38 28.46
C ASP A 3 1.23 4.61 26.98
N LYS A 4 0.90 3.56 26.20
CA LYS A 4 0.60 3.72 24.77
C LYS A 4 -0.72 3.05 24.29
N GLY A 5 -1.47 2.45 25.22
CA GLY A 5 -2.75 1.79 24.94
C GLY A 5 -2.70 0.75 23.81
N ARG A 6 -3.86 0.48 23.21
CA ARG A 6 -4.01 -0.47 22.08
C ARG A 6 -3.15 -0.10 20.87
N ILE A 7 -3.09 1.19 20.51
CA ILE A 7 -2.33 1.67 19.34
C ILE A 7 -0.83 1.42 19.51
N GLY A 8 -0.28 1.69 20.70
CA GLY A 8 1.12 1.41 20.98
C GLY A 8 1.46 -0.07 20.98
N TRP A 9 0.54 -0.93 21.42
CA TRP A 9 0.70 -2.37 21.29
C TRP A 9 0.70 -2.80 19.82
N GLN A 10 -0.27 -2.35 19.01
CA GLN A 10 -0.37 -2.67 17.59
C GLN A 10 0.88 -2.23 16.80
N ASN A 11 1.43 -1.06 17.13
CA ASN A 11 2.65 -0.56 16.49
C ASN A 11 3.87 -1.42 16.84
N ARG A 12 4.01 -1.85 18.09
CA ARG A 12 5.13 -2.70 18.53
C ARG A 12 5.04 -4.13 18.00
N SER A 13 3.83 -4.70 17.96
CA SER A 13 3.62 -6.07 17.51
C SER A 13 3.61 -6.22 15.99
N GLY A 14 3.63 -5.11 15.23
CA GLY A 14 3.50 -5.14 13.78
C GLY A 14 2.11 -5.61 13.31
N TYR A 15 1.11 -5.62 14.20
CA TYR A 15 -0.24 -6.16 13.91
C TYR A 15 -0.85 -5.59 12.62
N ASN A 16 -0.62 -4.31 12.36
CA ASN A 16 -1.18 -3.61 11.19
C ASN A 16 -0.46 -3.94 9.87
N GLN A 17 0.60 -4.76 9.86
CA GLN A 17 1.37 -5.06 8.65
C GLN A 17 0.50 -5.72 7.58
N ARG A 18 -0.34 -6.69 7.95
CA ARG A 18 -1.26 -7.35 7.01
C ARG A 18 -2.23 -6.35 6.38
N SER A 19 -2.88 -5.52 7.21
CA SER A 19 -3.81 -4.49 6.73
C SER A 19 -3.13 -3.49 5.77
N ARG A 20 -1.87 -3.12 6.04
CA ARG A 20 -1.08 -2.27 5.14
C ARG A 20 -0.80 -2.94 3.79
N VAL A 21 -0.44 -4.22 3.78
CA VAL A 21 -0.23 -4.98 2.54
C VAL A 21 -1.52 -5.13 1.74
N GLU A 22 -2.64 -5.47 2.40
CA GLU A 22 -3.96 -5.58 1.76
C GLU A 22 -4.38 -4.24 1.13
N THR A 23 -4.17 -3.13 1.84
CA THR A 23 -4.42 -1.78 1.31
C THR A 23 -3.55 -1.48 0.10
N GLN A 24 -2.26 -1.86 0.12
CA GLN A 24 -1.35 -1.66 -0.99
C GLN A 24 -1.74 -2.50 -2.21
N MET A 25 -2.22 -3.72 -2.01
CA MET A 25 -2.75 -4.59 -3.06
C MET A 25 -4.08 -4.08 -3.64
N GLY A 26 -4.94 -3.48 -2.80
CA GLY A 26 -6.14 -2.78 -3.27
C GLY A 26 -5.80 -1.61 -4.18
N ARG A 27 -4.82 -0.79 -3.77
CA ARG A 27 -4.30 0.32 -4.60
C ARG A 27 -3.70 -0.16 -5.91
N TRP A 28 -2.94 -1.26 -5.88
CA TRP A 28 -2.40 -1.87 -7.09
C TRP A 28 -3.50 -2.17 -8.10
N LYS A 29 -4.54 -2.89 -7.65
CA LYS A 29 -5.67 -3.28 -8.52
C LYS A 29 -6.44 -2.07 -9.06
N ALA A 30 -6.56 -1.00 -8.27
CA ALA A 30 -7.27 0.21 -8.66
C ALA A 30 -6.50 1.07 -9.69
N VAL A 31 -5.16 1.20 -9.52
CA VAL A 31 -4.34 2.11 -10.34
C VAL A 31 -3.70 1.40 -11.53
N ILE A 32 -3.16 0.20 -11.34
CA ILE A 32 -2.43 -0.55 -12.38
C ILE A 32 -3.38 -1.52 -13.11
N GLY A 33 -4.22 -2.22 -12.33
CA GLY A 33 -5.17 -3.19 -12.83
C GLY A 33 -5.05 -4.56 -12.16
N SER A 34 -6.03 -5.43 -12.45
CA SER A 34 -6.14 -6.76 -11.83
C SER A 34 -5.22 -7.83 -12.43
N LYS A 35 -4.57 -7.55 -13.57
CA LYS A 35 -3.72 -8.48 -14.31
C LYS A 35 -2.45 -7.79 -14.80
N LEU A 36 -1.37 -8.56 -14.93
CA LEU A 36 -0.14 -8.11 -15.59
C LEU A 36 -0.32 -8.19 -17.10
N LYS A 37 0.15 -7.18 -17.82
CA LYS A 37 0.03 -7.08 -19.28
C LYS A 37 1.17 -7.79 -20.00
N ALA A 38 2.35 -7.87 -19.38
CA ALA A 38 3.49 -8.55 -19.94
C ALA A 38 3.24 -10.06 -20.09
N ARG A 39 3.60 -10.60 -21.26
CA ARG A 39 3.47 -12.05 -21.55
C ARG A 39 4.65 -12.87 -21.05
N ASN A 40 5.84 -12.29 -21.02
CA ASN A 40 7.07 -12.96 -20.57
C ASN A 40 7.28 -12.74 -19.08
N PHE A 41 7.70 -13.78 -18.35
CA PHE A 41 7.90 -13.70 -16.90
C PHE A 41 8.92 -12.64 -16.48
N LEU A 42 10.03 -12.50 -17.22
CA LEU A 42 11.02 -11.44 -16.95
C LEU A 42 10.39 -10.05 -17.07
N ASN A 43 9.55 -9.85 -18.07
CA ASN A 43 8.86 -8.59 -18.30
C ASN A 43 7.78 -8.35 -17.25
N GLN A 44 7.09 -9.39 -16.78
CA GLN A 44 6.16 -9.32 -15.64
C GLN A 44 6.88 -8.88 -14.36
N LYS A 45 8.09 -9.41 -14.11
CA LYS A 45 8.89 -9.02 -12.94
C LYS A 45 9.29 -7.53 -13.02
N THR A 46 9.62 -7.04 -14.20
CA THR A 46 9.90 -5.62 -14.45
C THR A 46 8.64 -4.76 -14.31
N GLU A 47 7.50 -5.19 -14.86
CA GLU A 47 6.20 -4.53 -14.72
C GLU A 47 5.82 -4.38 -13.25
N VAL A 48 5.99 -5.44 -12.45
CA VAL A 48 5.74 -5.41 -11.00
C VAL A 48 6.63 -4.39 -10.30
N ARG A 49 7.94 -4.41 -10.57
CA ARG A 49 8.90 -3.45 -9.98
C ARG A 49 8.54 -2.00 -10.28
N ILE A 50 8.21 -1.72 -11.54
CA ILE A 50 7.82 -0.36 -11.98
C ILE A 50 6.52 0.05 -11.31
N GLY A 51 5.49 -0.80 -11.32
CA GLY A 51 4.21 -0.50 -10.68
C GLY A 51 4.36 -0.25 -9.17
N THR A 52 5.21 -1.02 -8.47
CA THR A 52 5.44 -0.82 -7.04
C THR A 52 6.17 0.50 -6.80
N TYR A 53 7.17 0.82 -7.63
CA TYR A 53 7.87 2.10 -7.56
C TYR A 53 6.92 3.29 -7.75
N ILE A 54 6.05 3.24 -8.75
CA ILE A 54 5.04 4.28 -9.01
C ILE A 54 4.12 4.47 -7.80
N LEU A 55 3.59 3.38 -7.24
CA LEU A 55 2.68 3.45 -6.08
C LEU A 55 3.37 3.98 -4.82
N ASN A 56 4.63 3.63 -4.62
CA ASN A 56 5.46 4.17 -3.53
C ASN A 56 5.70 5.67 -3.74
N LYS A 57 6.05 6.08 -4.96
CA LYS A 57 6.24 7.51 -5.29
C LYS A 57 4.98 8.33 -5.07
N MET A 58 3.81 7.81 -5.47
CA MET A 58 2.51 8.44 -5.16
C MET A 58 2.27 8.57 -3.65
N THR A 59 2.77 7.63 -2.85
CA THR A 59 2.65 7.68 -1.38
C THR A 59 3.55 8.75 -0.77
N GLU A 60 4.76 8.90 -1.29
CA GLU A 60 5.71 9.94 -0.88
C GLU A 60 5.21 11.35 -1.19
N LEU A 61 4.54 11.54 -2.34
CA LEU A 61 3.95 12.82 -2.72
C LEU A 61 2.80 13.27 -1.80
N GLY A 62 2.36 12.40 -0.89
CA GLY A 62 1.29 12.67 0.05
C GLY A 62 -0.06 12.17 -0.43
N ARG A 63 -1.02 12.13 0.50
CA ARG A 63 -2.39 11.74 0.23
C ARG A 63 -3.27 13.01 0.23
N PRO A 64 -4.31 13.07 -0.63
CA PRO A 64 -5.30 14.13 -0.53
C PRO A 64 -5.87 14.16 0.89
N LYS A 65 -5.92 15.35 1.49
CA LYS A 65 -6.59 15.57 2.77
C LYS A 65 -8.09 15.66 2.48
N PHE A 66 -8.85 14.74 3.05
CA PHE A 66 -10.31 14.81 3.00
C PHE A 66 -10.79 15.43 4.31
N GLU A 67 -11.49 16.54 4.22
CA GLU A 67 -12.20 17.13 5.35
C GLU A 67 -13.68 16.75 5.23
N VAL A 68 -14.22 16.16 6.29
CA VAL A 68 -15.66 15.91 6.39
C VAL A 68 -16.29 17.22 6.83
N VAL A 69 -16.96 17.90 5.90
CA VAL A 69 -17.76 19.09 6.21
C VAL A 69 -19.13 18.61 6.70
N ALA A 70 -19.50 19.03 7.91
CA ALA A 70 -20.79 18.76 8.53
C ALA A 70 -21.86 19.74 8.03
#